data_AF-A0A376MU73-F1
#
_entry.id   AF-A0A376MU73-F1
#
_cell.length_a   1.000
_cell.length_b   1.000
_cell.length_c   1.000
_cell.angle_alpha   90.00
_cell.angle_beta   90.00
_cell.angle_gamma   90.00
#
_symmetry.space_group_name_H-M   'P 1'
#
loop_
_entity.id
_entity.type
_entity.pdbx_description
1 polymer ?
#
loop_
_entity_poly.entity_id
_entity_poly.type
_entity_poly.pdbx_seq_one_letter_code
_entity_poly.pdbx_strand_id
1 'polypeptide(L)'
;MDTPLTLSHAVNMAGLIQATAHWLLTERPFKHQEKDYLLYKFNRFQACRYGLEGVITDPHTGDRRPLTEDTLRLLEKIAPSAHKMGASSAIEALHRQVVSGLNEAQLMRDFVADGGSLIGLVKKHCEIWAGD
;
A
#
# COMPACT_ATOMS: atom_id res chain seq x y z
N MET A 1 7.25 -1.46 5.86
CA MET A 1 5.80 -1.27 6.09
C MET A 1 5.60 -1.17 7.57
N ASP A 2 4.67 -0.34 8.02
CA ASP A 2 4.32 -0.25 9.42
C ASP A 2 3.42 -1.43 9.83
N THR A 3 3.35 -1.73 11.11
CA THR A 3 2.43 -2.75 11.63
C THR A 3 0.98 -2.25 11.50
N PRO A 4 0.09 -2.95 10.77
CA PRO A 4 -1.30 -2.53 10.62
C PRO A 4 -2.12 -2.57 11.91
N LEU A 5 -3.24 -1.84 11.94
CA LEU A 5 -4.19 -1.87 13.05
C LEU A 5 -4.95 -3.19 13.17
N THR A 6 -5.09 -3.95 12.08
CA THR A 6 -5.87 -5.20 12.04
C THR A 6 -5.05 -6.35 11.45
N LEU A 7 -5.36 -7.58 11.89
CA LEU A 7 -4.81 -8.79 11.25
C LEU A 7 -5.24 -8.92 9.79
N SER A 8 -6.46 -8.51 9.45
CA SER A 8 -6.96 -8.58 8.07
C SER A 8 -6.13 -7.72 7.12
N HIS A 9 -5.76 -6.49 7.50
CA HIS A 9 -4.88 -5.67 6.68
C HIS A 9 -3.46 -6.26 6.60
N ALA A 10 -2.94 -6.85 7.68
CA ALA A 10 -1.67 -7.55 7.66
C ALA A 10 -1.67 -8.74 6.67
N VAL A 11 -2.72 -9.56 6.67
CA VAL A 11 -2.90 -10.66 5.71
C VAL A 11 -3.04 -10.14 4.27
N ASN A 12 -3.78 -9.05 4.07
CA ASN A 12 -3.93 -8.45 2.74
C ASN A 12 -2.59 -7.97 2.18
N MET A 13 -1.75 -7.34 3.01
CA MET A 13 -0.40 -6.91 2.61
C MET A 13 0.51 -8.11 2.31
N ALA A 14 0.39 -9.21 3.05
CA ALA A 14 1.10 -10.45 2.74
C ALA A 14 0.65 -11.03 1.38
N GLY A 15 -0.66 -11.03 1.09
CA GLY A 15 -1.21 -11.47 -0.20
C GLY A 15 -0.74 -10.61 -1.38
N LEU A 16 -0.65 -9.28 -1.21
CA LEU A 16 -0.07 -8.37 -2.20
C LEU A 16 1.37 -8.74 -2.54
N ILE A 17 2.20 -8.93 -1.51
CA ILE A 17 3.62 -9.28 -1.67
C ILE A 17 3.76 -10.65 -2.30
N GLN A 18 2.97 -11.64 -1.87
CA GLN A 18 3.00 -12.99 -2.44
C GLN A 18 2.62 -13.00 -3.92
N ALA A 19 1.52 -12.33 -4.30
CA ALA A 19 1.08 -12.24 -5.69
C ALA A 19 2.11 -11.50 -6.56
N THR A 20 2.71 -10.43 -6.04
CA THR A 20 3.77 -9.68 -6.73
C THR A 20 5.03 -10.53 -6.89
N ALA A 21 5.44 -11.27 -5.86
CA ALA A 21 6.60 -12.16 -5.91
C ALA A 21 6.41 -13.28 -6.94
N HIS A 22 5.22 -13.90 -6.96
CA HIS A 22 4.86 -14.89 -7.98
C HIS A 22 4.98 -14.27 -9.38
N TRP A 23 4.32 -13.13 -9.63
CA TRP A 23 4.38 -12.44 -10.93
C TRP A 23 5.82 -12.10 -11.36
N LEU A 24 6.63 -11.55 -10.45
CA LEU A 24 8.02 -11.18 -10.74
C LEU A 24 8.88 -12.39 -11.12
N LEU A 25 8.72 -13.51 -10.41
CA LEU A 25 9.56 -14.70 -10.59
C LEU A 25 9.11 -15.58 -11.76
N THR A 26 7.82 -15.62 -12.08
CA THR A 26 7.30 -16.39 -13.23
C THR A 26 7.39 -15.62 -14.53
N GLU A 27 6.93 -14.38 -14.58
CA GLU A 27 6.85 -13.61 -15.82
C GLU A 27 8.15 -12.86 -16.15
N ARG A 28 9.02 -12.66 -15.15
CA ARG A 28 10.29 -11.91 -15.29
C ARG A 28 10.11 -10.59 -16.07
N PRO A 29 9.16 -9.71 -15.67
CA PRO A 29 8.70 -8.60 -16.49
C PRO A 29 9.72 -7.45 -16.62
N PHE A 30 10.83 -7.50 -15.89
CA PHE A 30 11.83 -6.43 -15.83
C PHE A 30 13.22 -6.96 -16.13
N LYS A 31 14.02 -6.15 -16.83
CA LYS A 31 15.47 -6.33 -16.95
C LYS A 31 16.16 -5.33 -16.02
N HIS A 32 16.57 -5.82 -14.85
CA HIS A 32 17.13 -4.98 -13.79
C HIS A 32 18.45 -4.32 -14.19
N GLN A 33 18.59 -3.05 -13.79
CA GLN A 33 19.82 -2.26 -13.93
C GLN A 33 19.94 -1.26 -12.77
N GLU A 34 21.16 -0.80 -12.48
CA GLU A 34 21.40 0.12 -11.36
C GLU A 34 20.60 1.43 -11.46
N LYS A 35 20.41 1.93 -12.68
CA LYS A 35 19.62 3.15 -12.95
C LYS A 35 18.17 3.06 -12.45
N ASP A 36 17.60 1.86 -12.31
CA ASP A 36 16.25 1.67 -11.76
C ASP A 36 16.13 2.22 -10.32
N TYR A 37 17.25 2.32 -9.59
CA TYR A 37 17.30 2.83 -8.22
C TYR A 37 17.60 4.34 -8.12
N LEU A 38 17.80 5.04 -9.25
CA LEU A 38 18.24 6.45 -9.28
C LEU A 38 17.32 7.37 -8.45
N LEU A 39 16.00 7.20 -8.54
CA LEU A 39 15.00 7.99 -7.82
C LEU A 39 14.38 7.25 -6.62
N TYR A 40 14.95 6.10 -6.22
CA TYR A 40 14.37 5.26 -5.16
C TYR A 40 14.14 6.01 -3.85
N LYS A 41 15.14 6.79 -3.38
CA LYS A 41 15.04 7.54 -2.13
C LYS A 41 14.00 8.66 -2.21
N PHE A 42 13.84 9.30 -3.37
CA PHE A 42 12.83 10.34 -3.59
C PHE A 42 11.42 9.74 -3.58
N ASN A 43 11.19 8.67 -4.35
CA ASN A 43 9.89 7.98 -4.38
C ASN A 43 9.54 7.40 -3.00
N ARG A 44 10.53 6.87 -2.27
CA ARG A 44 10.34 6.43 -0.87
C ARG A 44 9.93 7.59 0.04
N PHE A 45 10.57 8.75 -0.10
CA PHE A 45 10.17 9.93 0.67
C PHE A 45 8.73 10.35 0.36
N GLN A 46 8.32 10.35 -0.91
CA GLN A 46 6.95 10.66 -1.33
C GLN A 46 5.92 9.75 -0.65
N ALA A 47 6.15 8.44 -0.66
CA ALA A 47 5.29 7.47 0.03
C ALA A 47 5.28 7.69 1.55
N CYS A 48 6.44 7.91 2.18
CA CYS A 48 6.50 8.14 3.63
C CYS A 48 5.82 9.44 4.06
N ARG A 49 5.91 10.50 3.25
CA ARG A 49 5.40 11.83 3.63
C ARG A 49 3.92 12.01 3.33
N TYR A 50 3.44 11.45 2.23
CA TYR A 50 2.10 11.70 1.69
C TYR A 50 1.26 10.43 1.51
N GLY A 51 1.79 9.25 1.85
CA GLY A 51 1.06 8.00 1.62
C GLY A 51 0.76 7.79 0.13
N LEU A 52 -0.48 7.40 -0.19
CA LEU A 52 -0.93 7.17 -1.57
C LEU A 52 -1.10 8.45 -2.39
N GLU A 53 -1.14 9.63 -1.75
CA GLU A 53 -1.13 10.93 -2.42
C GLU A 53 0.27 11.32 -2.92
N GLY A 54 1.31 10.60 -2.50
CA GLY A 54 2.67 10.82 -2.97
C GLY A 54 2.81 10.56 -4.48
N VAL A 55 3.76 11.25 -5.11
CA VAL A 55 4.02 11.11 -6.55
C VAL A 55 5.19 10.16 -6.78
N ILE A 56 4.99 9.12 -7.58
CA ILE A 56 6.07 8.26 -8.09
C ILE A 56 6.60 8.84 -9.40
N THR A 57 7.93 8.88 -9.54
CA THR A 57 8.62 9.32 -10.77
C THR A 57 9.44 8.17 -11.35
N ASP A 58 9.26 7.91 -12.65
CA ASP A 58 10.05 6.93 -13.40
C ASP A 58 11.45 7.51 -13.74
N PRO A 59 12.56 6.84 -13.41
CA PRO A 59 13.91 7.36 -13.64
C PRO A 59 14.37 7.29 -15.11
N HIS A 60 13.62 6.62 -15.99
CA HIS A 60 13.94 6.46 -17.41
C HIS A 60 13.16 7.43 -18.28
N THR A 61 11.85 7.54 -18.06
CA THR A 61 10.98 8.41 -18.86
C THR A 61 10.74 9.78 -18.23
N GLY A 62 10.92 9.90 -16.91
CA GLY A 62 10.51 11.07 -16.15
C GLY A 62 9.01 11.16 -15.90
N ASP A 63 8.23 10.14 -16.27
CA ASP A 63 6.79 10.11 -16.03
C ASP A 63 6.48 10.21 -14.54
N ARG A 64 5.46 11.03 -14.22
CA ARG A 64 5.05 11.30 -12.84
C ARG A 64 3.57 10.98 -12.70
N ARG A 65 3.22 10.24 -11.65
CA ARG A 65 1.83 9.91 -11.33
C ARG A 65 1.63 9.70 -9.83
N PRO A 66 0.40 9.87 -9.31
CA PRO A 66 0.10 9.55 -7.91
C PRO A 66 0.30 8.06 -7.62
N LEU A 67 0.67 7.72 -6.39
CA LEU A 67 0.80 6.34 -5.93
C LEU A 67 -0.54 5.60 -5.93
N THR A 68 -1.68 6.29 -5.76
CA THR A 68 -3.02 5.74 -5.99
C THR A 68 -3.13 5.11 -7.39
N GLU A 69 -2.78 5.85 -8.43
CA GLU A 69 -2.85 5.37 -9.82
C GLU A 69 -1.84 4.25 -10.07
N ASP A 70 -0.60 4.40 -9.60
CA ASP A 70 0.44 3.39 -9.79
C ASP A 70 0.12 2.07 -9.07
N THR A 71 -0.51 2.15 -7.89
CA THR A 71 -0.97 0.98 -7.14
C THR A 71 -2.08 0.26 -7.88
N LEU A 72 -3.08 0.95 -8.43
CA LEU A 72 -4.14 0.30 -9.23
C LEU A 72 -3.57 -0.46 -10.42
N ARG A 73 -2.63 0.14 -11.15
CA ARG A 73 -1.91 -0.54 -12.25
C ARG A 73 -1.16 -1.78 -11.76
N LEU A 74 -0.55 -1.73 -10.57
CA LEU A 74 0.09 -2.90 -9.97
C LEU A 74 -0.93 -4.01 -9.68
N LEU A 75 -2.06 -3.68 -9.05
CA LEU A 75 -3.10 -4.65 -8.70
C LEU A 75 -3.65 -5.37 -9.94
N GLU A 76 -3.85 -4.65 -11.05
CA GLU A 76 -4.23 -5.25 -12.33
C GLU A 76 -3.20 -6.27 -12.85
N LYS A 77 -1.91 -5.88 -12.86
CA LYS A 77 -0.82 -6.75 -13.35
C LYS A 77 -0.70 -8.05 -12.55
N ILE A 78 -0.91 -7.99 -11.24
CA ILE A 78 -0.71 -9.15 -10.35
C ILE A 78 -1.99 -9.97 -10.15
N ALA A 79 -3.16 -9.50 -10.60
CA ALA A 79 -4.43 -10.21 -10.42
C ALA A 79 -4.41 -11.68 -10.90
N PRO A 80 -3.81 -12.02 -12.06
CA PRO A 80 -3.70 -13.43 -12.48
C PRO A 80 -2.82 -14.27 -11.53
N SER A 81 -1.76 -13.69 -10.99
CA SER A 81 -0.89 -14.36 -10.01
C SER A 81 -1.60 -14.53 -8.66
N ALA A 82 -2.32 -13.51 -8.22
CA ALA A 82 -3.13 -13.57 -7.00
C ALA A 82 -4.19 -14.67 -7.08
N HIS A 83 -4.86 -14.82 -8.22
CA HIS A 83 -5.82 -15.89 -8.44
C HIS A 83 -5.18 -17.28 -8.30
N LYS A 84 -4.02 -17.51 -8.95
CA LYS A 84 -3.27 -18.77 -8.84
C LYS A 84 -2.80 -19.09 -7.42
N MET A 85 -2.49 -18.06 -6.63
CA MET A 85 -2.01 -18.18 -5.24
C MET A 85 -3.13 -18.19 -4.19
N GLY A 86 -4.40 -18.08 -4.59
CA GLY A 86 -5.52 -17.98 -3.65
C GLY A 86 -5.57 -16.66 -2.88
N ALA A 87 -4.95 -15.59 -3.41
CA ALA A 87 -4.83 -14.28 -2.78
C ALA A 87 -5.75 -13.21 -3.39
N SER A 88 -6.75 -13.59 -4.19
CA SER A 88 -7.68 -12.63 -4.85
C SER A 88 -8.39 -11.70 -3.85
N SER A 89 -8.83 -12.23 -2.70
CA SER A 89 -9.51 -11.44 -1.66
C SER A 89 -8.65 -10.30 -1.13
N ALA A 90 -7.34 -10.52 -0.99
CA ALA A 90 -6.38 -9.50 -0.58
C ALA A 90 -6.29 -8.37 -1.61
N ILE A 91 -6.18 -8.72 -2.89
CA ILE A 91 -6.10 -7.74 -3.99
C ILE A 91 -7.37 -6.92 -4.09
N GLU A 92 -8.55 -7.55 -3.96
CA GLU A 92 -9.83 -6.85 -3.98
C GLU A 92 -10.00 -5.90 -2.79
N ALA A 93 -9.58 -6.33 -1.59
CA ALA A 93 -9.64 -5.48 -0.39
C ALA A 93 -8.72 -4.26 -0.52
N LEU A 94 -7.50 -4.45 -1.04
CA LEU A 94 -6.57 -3.36 -1.30
C LEU A 94 -7.05 -2.43 -2.42
N HIS A 95 -7.67 -2.98 -3.47
CA HIS A 95 -8.29 -2.17 -4.51
C HIS A 95 -9.36 -1.25 -3.92
N ARG A 96 -10.27 -1.79 -3.08
CA ARG A 96 -11.28 -0.99 -2.37
C ARG A 96 -10.67 0.09 -1.49
N GLN A 97 -9.58 -0.21 -0.79
CA GLN A 97 -8.88 0.76 0.04
C GLN A 97 -8.26 1.89 -0.79
N VAL A 98 -7.65 1.58 -1.93
CA VAL A 98 -7.03 2.58 -2.80
C VAL A 98 -8.10 3.53 -3.37
N VAL A 99 -9.25 3.01 -3.80
CA VAL A 99 -10.32 3.84 -4.37
C VAL A 99 -11.16 4.58 -3.33
N SER A 100 -11.15 4.16 -2.06
CA SER A 100 -11.90 4.86 -1.00
C SER A 100 -11.29 6.23 -0.66
N GLY A 101 -10.01 6.44 -0.97
CA GLY A 101 -9.26 7.64 -0.61
C GLY A 101 -9.02 7.80 0.90
N LEU A 102 -9.42 6.82 1.72
CA LEU A 102 -9.23 6.85 3.16
C LEU A 102 -7.87 6.25 3.53
N ASN A 103 -7.20 6.87 4.49
CA ASN A 103 -5.96 6.36 5.05
C ASN A 103 -5.97 6.51 6.58
N GLU A 104 -5.38 5.53 7.27
CA GLU A 104 -5.36 5.48 8.74
C GLU A 104 -4.70 6.72 9.36
N ALA A 105 -3.65 7.25 8.72
CA ALA A 105 -2.99 8.45 9.20
C ALA A 105 -3.95 9.67 9.22
N GLN A 106 -4.84 9.79 8.24
CA GLN A 106 -5.85 10.84 8.23
C GLN A 106 -6.93 10.58 9.28
N LEU A 107 -7.41 9.35 9.43
CA LEU A 107 -8.38 9.00 10.49
C LEU A 107 -7.84 9.29 11.90
N MET A 108 -6.54 9.07 12.13
CA MET A 108 -5.86 9.43 13.38
C MET A 108 -5.80 10.96 13.58
N ARG A 109 -5.55 11.73 12.51
CA ARG A 109 -5.56 13.21 12.57
C ARG A 109 -6.95 13.74 12.86
N ASP A 110 -7.97 13.20 12.19
CA ASP A 110 -9.36 13.60 12.36
C ASP A 110 -9.82 13.32 13.80
N PHE A 111 -9.48 12.15 14.35
CA PHE A 111 -9.79 11.82 15.75
C PHE A 111 -9.22 12.85 16.75
N VAL A 112 -7.99 13.32 16.53
CA VAL A 112 -7.37 14.33 17.40
C VAL A 112 -7.95 15.73 17.14
N ALA A 113 -8.23 16.06 15.89
CA ALA A 113 -8.88 17.32 15.52
C ALA A 113 -10.28 17.45 16.13
N ASP A 114 -10.99 16.33 16.27
CA ASP A 114 -12.31 16.24 16.93
C ASP A 114 -12.24 16.24 18.47
N GLY A 115 -11.06 16.49 19.05
CA GLY A 115 -10.86 16.63 20.50
C GLY A 115 -10.39 15.36 21.21
N GLY A 116 -10.10 14.29 20.47
CA GLY A 116 -9.51 13.07 21.02
C GLY A 116 -8.08 13.28 21.55
N SER A 117 -7.74 12.59 22.62
CA SER A 117 -6.36 12.55 23.13
C SER A 117 -5.57 11.39 22.53
N LEU A 118 -4.23 11.47 22.53
CA LEU A 118 -3.39 10.36 22.08
C LEU A 118 -3.59 9.09 22.93
N ILE A 119 -3.90 9.23 24.23
CA ILE A 119 -4.25 8.10 25.10
C ILE A 119 -5.55 7.43 24.60
N GLY A 120 -6.57 8.23 24.28
CA GLY A 120 -7.82 7.74 23.70
C GLY A 120 -7.62 7.07 22.34
N LEU A 121 -6.70 7.60 21.51
CA LEU A 121 -6.37 7.01 20.22
C LEU A 121 -5.72 5.64 20.36
N VAL A 122 -4.76 5.49 21.28
CA VAL A 122 -4.14 4.19 21.56
C VAL A 122 -5.16 3.19 22.09
N LYS A 123 -6.06 3.61 23.00
CA LYS A 123 -7.16 2.76 23.47
C LYS A 123 -8.02 2.25 22.30
N LYS A 124 -8.42 3.15 21.40
CA LYS A 124 -9.20 2.82 20.20
C LYS A 124 -8.47 1.82 19.30
N HIS A 125 -7.16 1.96 19.13
CA HIS A 125 -6.37 1.01 18.34
C HIS A 125 -6.30 -0.39 18.97
N CYS A 126 -6.25 -0.48 20.30
CA CYS A 126 -6.32 -1.76 21.00
C CYS A 126 -7.68 -2.46 20.78
N GLU A 127 -8.78 -1.71 20.86
CA GLU A 127 -10.14 -2.20 20.59
C GLU A 127 -10.27 -2.70 19.13
N ILE A 128 -9.80 -1.93 18.16
CA ILE A 128 -9.76 -2.31 16.72
C ILE A 128 -8.99 -3.62 16.51
N TRP A 129 -7.86 -3.79 17.19
CA TRP A 129 -7.05 -5.00 17.05
C TRP A 129 -7.72 -6.22 17.68
N ALA A 130 -8.40 -6.05 18.81
CA ALA A 130 -9.18 -7.10 19.47
C ALA A 130 -10.41 -7.52 18.65
N GLY A 131 -10.94 -6.61 17.83
CA GLY A 131 -12.18 -6.81 17.06
C GLY A 131 -13.44 -6.44 17.84
N ASP A 132 -13.30 -5.59 18.86
CA ASP A 132 -14.38 -5.07 19.71
C ASP A 132 -15.03 -3.80 19.12
#